data_AF-A0ABD0RX07-F1
#
_entry.id   AF-A0ABD0RX07-F1
#
_cell.length_a   1.000
_cell.length_b   1.000
_cell.length_c   1.000
_cell.angle_alpha   90.00
_cell.angle_beta   90.00
_cell.angle_gamma   90.00
#
_symmetry.space_group_name_H-M   'P 1'
#
loop_
_entity.id
_entity.type
_entity.pdbx_description
1 polymer ?
#
loop_
_entity_poly.entity_id
_entity_poly.type
_entity_poly.pdbx_seq_one_letter_code
_entity_poly.pdbx_strand_id
1 'polypeptide(L)'
;KEFVQAYLQYVFSDAVQEQYSAFSSGFLKVCGGEILSLFQPSELMAMVVGNNNYNWEEMEKNASYKGEFSASHPTVKMFWEVFHEFPLEKKKQFL
;
A
#
# COMPACT_ATOMS: atom_id res chain seq x y z
N LYS A 1 -2.29 25.22 16.44
CA LYS A 1 -2.94 23.88 16.55
C LYS A 1 -4.21 23.83 15.71
N GLU A 2 -5.11 24.81 15.84
CA GLU A 2 -6.33 24.92 15.02
C GLU A 2 -6.06 24.97 13.51
N PHE A 3 -5.04 25.69 13.06
CA PHE A 3 -4.65 25.69 11.65
C PHE A 3 -4.34 24.28 11.11
N VAL A 4 -3.55 23.49 11.86
CA VAL A 4 -3.18 22.12 11.47
C VAL A 4 -4.41 21.24 11.42
N GLN A 5 -5.30 21.36 12.40
CA GLN A 5 -6.54 20.57 12.45
C GLN A 5 -7.49 20.94 11.30
N ALA A 6 -7.68 22.23 11.03
CA ALA A 6 -8.50 22.71 9.92
C ALA A 6 -7.93 22.26 8.56
N TYR A 7 -6.60 22.29 8.42
CA TYR A 7 -5.94 21.81 7.21
C TYR A 7 -6.12 20.29 7.01
N LEU A 8 -5.95 19.49 8.07
CA LEU A 8 -6.17 18.05 8.00
C LEU A 8 -7.64 17.73 7.67
N GLN A 9 -8.60 18.41 8.30
CA GLN A 9 -10.03 18.27 8.03
C GLN A 9 -10.34 18.58 6.55
N TYR A 10 -9.79 19.68 6.03
CA TYR A 10 -10.01 20.05 4.64
C TYR A 10 -9.44 19.01 3.67
N VAL A 11 -8.18 18.61 3.87
CA VAL A 11 -7.48 17.68 2.96
C VAL A 11 -8.09 16.29 2.96
N PHE A 12 -8.46 15.76 4.13
CA PHE A 12 -8.89 14.36 4.28
C PHE A 12 -10.42 14.17 4.29
N SER A 13 -11.21 15.23 4.44
CA SER A 13 -12.67 15.13 4.50
C SER A 13 -13.35 16.13 3.58
N ASP A 14 -13.23 17.43 3.85
CA ASP A 14 -14.09 18.42 3.19
C ASP A 14 -13.87 18.47 1.67
N ALA A 15 -12.61 18.37 1.21
CA ALA A 15 -12.26 18.42 -0.21
C ALA A 15 -12.76 17.21 -1.02
N VAL A 16 -13.07 16.09 -0.37
CA VAL A 16 -13.47 14.82 -1.01
C VAL A 16 -14.86 14.34 -0.60
N GLN A 17 -15.60 15.17 0.16
CA GLN A 17 -16.84 14.77 0.82
C GLN A 17 -17.92 14.30 -0.16
N GLU A 18 -18.05 14.95 -1.32
CA GLU A 18 -19.04 14.61 -2.33
C GLU A 18 -18.76 13.23 -2.94
N GLN A 19 -17.52 12.99 -3.37
CA GLN A 19 -17.07 11.74 -3.96
C GLN A 19 -17.14 10.59 -2.94
N TYR A 20 -16.73 10.87 -1.71
CA TYR A 20 -16.82 9.91 -0.61
C TYR A 20 -18.27 9.53 -0.29
N SER A 21 -19.19 10.49 -0.28
CA SER A 21 -20.62 10.22 0.00
C SER A 21 -21.24 9.32 -1.07
N ALA A 22 -20.94 9.56 -2.34
CA ALA A 22 -21.39 8.71 -3.44
C ALA A 22 -20.79 7.29 -3.34
N PHE A 23 -19.48 7.19 -3.09
CA PHE A 23 -18.78 5.91 -2.90
C PHE A 23 -19.33 5.11 -1.71
N SER A 24 -19.42 5.73 -0.54
CA SER A 24 -19.86 5.08 0.69
C SER A 24 -21.30 4.58 0.60
N SER A 25 -22.20 5.34 -0.02
CA SER A 25 -23.58 4.90 -0.30
C SER A 25 -23.62 3.63 -1.15
N GLY A 26 -22.86 3.58 -2.25
CA GLY A 26 -22.76 2.39 -3.10
C GLY A 26 -22.11 1.20 -2.38
N PHE A 27 -21.00 1.44 -1.70
CA PHE A 27 -20.26 0.42 -0.96
C PHE A 27 -21.09 -0.20 0.16
N LEU A 28 -21.75 0.62 0.99
CA LEU A 28 -22.59 0.13 2.09
C LEU A 28 -23.86 -0.56 1.60
N LYS A 29 -24.38 -0.24 0.41
CA LYS A 29 -25.52 -0.99 -0.15
C LYS A 29 -25.18 -2.45 -0.46
N VAL A 30 -23.92 -2.73 -0.81
CA VAL A 30 -23.46 -4.08 -1.20
C VAL A 30 -22.77 -4.79 -0.04
N CYS A 31 -21.98 -4.05 0.74
CA CYS A 31 -21.12 -4.60 1.79
C CYS A 31 -21.57 -4.20 3.20
N GLY A 32 -22.51 -3.26 3.38
CA GLY A 32 -22.89 -2.62 4.65
C GLY A 32 -23.72 -3.47 5.61
N GLY A 33 -23.29 -4.71 5.86
CA GLY A 33 -23.78 -5.51 6.99
C GLY A 33 -23.06 -5.16 8.29
N GLU A 34 -23.59 -5.66 9.41
CA GLU A 34 -23.01 -5.50 10.76
C GLU A 34 -21.56 -6.01 10.89
N ILE A 35 -21.11 -6.83 9.94
CA ILE A 35 -19.75 -7.36 9.94
C ILE A 35 -18.72 -6.28 9.60
N LEU A 36 -19.06 -5.27 8.80
CA LEU A 36 -18.09 -4.23 8.42
C LEU A 36 -17.69 -3.33 9.60
N SER A 37 -18.59 -3.10 10.56
CA SER A 37 -18.29 -2.31 11.75
C SER A 37 -17.40 -3.05 12.76
N LEU A 38 -17.16 -4.34 12.57
CA LEU A 38 -16.26 -5.13 13.41
C LEU A 38 -14.78 -5.01 13.00
N PHE A 39 -14.51 -4.57 11.78
CA PHE A 39 -13.14 -4.46 11.27
C PHE A 39 -12.46 -3.17 11.72
N GLN A 40 -11.19 -3.28 12.10
CA GLN A 40 -10.29 -2.13 12.17
C GLN A 40 -10.00 -1.58 10.76
N PRO A 41 -9.63 -0.29 10.61
CA PRO A 41 -9.34 0.30 9.30
C PRO A 41 -8.31 -0.50 8.47
N SER A 42 -7.29 -1.06 9.12
CA SER A 42 -6.27 -1.90 8.48
C SER A 42 -6.83 -3.23 7.95
N GLU A 43 -7.74 -3.87 8.68
CA GLU A 43 -8.37 -5.12 8.28
C GLU A 43 -9.38 -4.90 7.15
N LEU A 44 -10.13 -3.79 7.21
CA LEU A 44 -11.02 -3.37 6.12
C LEU A 44 -10.23 -3.12 4.84
N MET A 45 -9.09 -2.42 4.95
CA MET A 45 -8.19 -2.20 3.81
C MET A 45 -7.66 -3.51 3.25
N ALA A 46 -7.20 -4.43 4.09
CA ALA A 46 -6.70 -5.73 3.65
C ALA A 46 -7.80 -6.57 2.96
N MET A 47 -9.05 -6.48 3.42
CA MET A 47 -10.18 -7.15 2.80
C MET A 47 -10.53 -6.56 1.43
N VAL A 48 -10.58 -5.23 1.32
CA VAL A 48 -10.96 -4.52 0.07
C VAL A 48 -9.87 -4.61 -0.99
N VAL A 49 -8.62 -4.40 -0.60
CA VAL A 49 -7.46 -4.40 -1.51
C VAL A 49 -7.00 -5.83 -1.79
N GLY A 50 -7.29 -6.76 -0.88
CA GLY A 50 -6.79 -8.13 -0.92
C GLY A 50 -5.30 -8.21 -0.62
N ASN A 51 -4.72 -9.38 -0.88
CA ASN A 51 -3.27 -9.52 -0.83
C ASN A 51 -2.68 -9.02 -2.14
N ASN A 52 -1.88 -7.96 -2.09
CA ASN A 52 -1.11 -7.51 -3.23
C ASN A 52 -0.22 -8.68 -3.69
N ASN A 53 -0.45 -9.19 -4.89
CA ASN A 53 0.41 -10.22 -5.50
C ASN A 53 1.72 -9.55 -5.93
N TYR A 54 2.63 -9.37 -4.96
CA TYR A 54 3.94 -8.82 -5.23
C TYR A 54 4.78 -9.84 -6.01
N ASN A 55 5.07 -9.53 -7.26
CA ASN A 55 5.99 -10.30 -8.08
C ASN A 55 7.43 -9.76 -7.91
N TRP A 56 8.10 -10.22 -6.85
CA TRP A 56 9.47 -9.78 -6.55
C TRP A 56 10.48 -10.17 -7.64
N GLU A 57 10.25 -11.27 -8.37
CA GLU A 57 11.08 -11.63 -9.51
C GLU A 57 10.96 -10.62 -10.66
N GLU A 58 9.74 -10.12 -10.90
CA GLU A 58 9.51 -9.10 -11.92
C GLU A 58 10.12 -7.75 -11.50
N MET A 59 10.11 -7.44 -10.20
CA MET A 59 10.82 -6.28 -9.66
C MET A 59 12.33 -6.38 -9.92
N GLU A 60 12.92 -7.56 -9.69
CA GLU A 60 14.34 -7.81 -9.96
C GLU A 60 14.67 -7.72 -11.46
N LYS A 61 13.85 -8.34 -12.32
CA LYS A 61 14.05 -8.34 -13.78
C LYS A 61 13.98 -6.94 -14.39
N ASN A 62 13.16 -6.05 -13.83
CA ASN A 62 12.98 -4.69 -14.32
C ASN A 62 13.88 -3.66 -13.59
N ALA A 63 14.70 -4.10 -12.63
CA ALA A 63 15.59 -3.21 -11.90
C ALA A 63 16.71 -2.67 -12.81
N SER A 64 16.89 -1.35 -12.80
CA SER A 64 17.97 -0.67 -13.53
C SER A 64 19.10 -0.26 -12.60
N TYR A 65 20.31 -0.70 -12.92
CA TYR A 65 21.52 -0.41 -12.16
C TYR A 65 22.28 0.76 -12.77
N LYS A 66 22.86 1.64 -11.94
CA LYS A 66 23.60 2.83 -12.37
C LYS A 66 25.05 2.75 -11.89
N GLY A 67 25.94 3.46 -12.57
CA GLY A 67 27.37 3.52 -12.24
C GLY A 67 28.10 2.22 -12.63
N GLU A 68 28.86 1.67 -11.70
CA GLU A 68 29.62 0.42 -11.87
C GLU A 68 28.80 -0.85 -11.59
N PHE A 69 27.54 -0.69 -11.16
CA PHE A 69 26.67 -1.82 -10.86
C PHE A 69 25.97 -2.35 -12.11
N SER A 70 25.84 -3.66 -12.17
CA SER A 70 25.11 -4.41 -13.18
C SER A 70 24.37 -5.58 -12.52
N ALA A 71 23.44 -6.21 -13.24
CA ALA A 71 22.72 -7.38 -12.73
C ALA A 71 23.66 -8.55 -12.32
N SER A 72 24.86 -8.62 -12.91
CA SER A 72 25.85 -9.63 -12.58
C SER A 72 26.81 -9.23 -11.45
N HIS A 73 26.76 -7.98 -10.98
CA HIS A 73 27.66 -7.46 -9.96
C HIS A 73 27.46 -8.19 -8.61
N PRO A 74 28.53 -8.60 -7.91
CA PRO A 74 28.42 -9.37 -6.66
C PRO A 74 27.51 -8.73 -5.62
N THR A 75 27.63 -7.41 -5.42
CA THR A 75 26.77 -6.65 -4.50
C THR A 75 25.29 -6.69 -4.87
N VAL A 76 24.96 -6.66 -6.16
CA VAL A 76 23.57 -6.72 -6.64
C VAL A 76 22.98 -8.10 -6.40
N LYS A 77 23.75 -9.16 -6.66
CA LYS A 77 23.33 -10.54 -6.37
C LYS A 77 23.09 -10.75 -4.87
N MET A 78 24.04 -10.33 -4.03
CA MET A 78 23.89 -10.41 -2.58
C MET A 78 22.68 -9.62 -2.07
N PHE A 79 22.39 -8.45 -2.65
CA PHE A 79 21.19 -7.70 -2.32
C PHE A 79 19.92 -8.51 -2.58
N TRP A 80 19.78 -9.09 -3.78
CA TRP A 80 18.59 -9.86 -4.14
C TRP A 80 18.47 -11.16 -3.37
N GLU A 81 19.57 -11.86 -3.10
CA GLU A 81 19.60 -13.04 -2.23
C GLU A 81 19.01 -12.71 -0.84
N VAL A 82 19.54 -11.69 -0.16
CA VAL A 82 19.05 -11.27 1.16
C VAL A 82 17.62 -10.73 1.09
N PHE A 83 17.29 -9.97 0.04
CA PHE A 83 15.96 -9.43 -0.15
C PHE A 83 14.93 -10.55 -0.30
N HIS A 84 15.23 -11.60 -1.07
CA HIS A 84 14.34 -12.75 -1.26
C HIS A 84 14.12 -13.56 0.02
N GLU A 85 15.11 -13.59 0.91
CA GLU A 85 15.01 -14.21 2.24
C GLU A 85 14.12 -13.42 3.22
N PHE A 86 13.83 -12.15 2.95
CA PHE A 86 13.01 -11.34 3.86
C PHE A 86 11.54 -11.78 3.95
N PRO A 87 10.93 -11.63 5.14
CA PRO A 87 9.48 -11.76 5.29
C PRO A 87 8.78 -10.64 4.51
N LEU A 88 7.52 -10.91 4.11
CA LEU A 88 6.72 -9.99 3.30
C LEU A 88 6.66 -8.57 3.88
N GLU A 89 6.55 -8.44 5.20
CA GLU A 89 6.47 -7.14 5.88
C GLU A 89 7.74 -6.29 5.70
N LYS A 90 8.92 -6.91 5.70
CA LYS A 90 10.18 -6.20 5.42
C LYS A 90 10.32 -5.86 3.93
N LYS A 91 9.88 -6.75 3.04
CA LYS A 91 9.85 -6.48 1.59
C LYS A 91 8.92 -5.30 1.25
N LYS A 92 7.78 -5.19 1.93
CA LYS A 92 6.86 -4.06 1.82
C LYS A 92 7.44 -2.74 2.33
N GLN A 93 8.24 -2.76 3.39
CA GLN A 93 8.90 -1.55 3.92
C GLN A 93 10.02 -1.03 3.02
N PHE A 94 10.57 -1.90 2.16
CA PHE A 94 11.59 -1.51 1.19
C PHE A 94 11.00 -0.76 -0.01
N LEU A 95 9.76 -1.08 -0.39
CA LEU A 95 8.98 -0.37 -1.41
C LEU A 95 8.44 0.96 -0.90
#